data_AF-J7IRS9-F1
#
_entry.id   AF-J7IRS9-F1
#
_cell.length_a   1.000
_cell.length_b   1.000
_cell.length_c   1.000
_cell.angle_alpha   90.00
_cell.angle_beta   90.00
_cell.angle_gamma   90.00
#
_symmetry.space_group_name_H-M   'P 1'
#
loop_
_entity.id
_entity.type
_entity.pdbx_description
1 polymer ?
#
loop_
_entity_poly.entity_id
_entity_poly.type
_entity_poly.pdbx_seq_one_letter_code
_entity_poly.pdbx_strand_id
1 'polypeptide(L)'
;MKYQDKYSAHQTLVKPVQMFGFPKVKDKIDALLWLTQDVDPSDIEYVFPLIFINNSKLALTAARTAAGIMSEIGDKEWSRVYDQVKYTKIDEKRLVRLLEFETDISIHLLGIASLNSNGYVREKALKLISDANSPSALPYILLRLNDWVVSVRNLAEHILKNMLIPDNIDCFINHFGLINKLQDAVRVDLNSIKTQIEDFLKNDSVQDMVKSKLKHPQVKTRLFCYQLLKGKIVNDETIITSALHDKSFEVRMWLVEAIKTLEPQDRYAIIEELLQDKSAKVKTAVLREHEDVVSLHFRRMLEMLLVDENASVREDARFIVKKHSMITDIPEFYRLQILKDPLPGAIAGLGEIGGQRDYDIVCDFKTHEESKMRLASLKAMWQLSKVDSVGFVLDALNSEVPKIKKTAKRLLKKTKMPEIRLAMKEKLRSEDLDMGIFALQIIYSYGGWQALLAILYAISREQEPVLSKARNLLNNWLHKSTGLYSRPDGDTEEAIIELYEKISLKQLISESVIKNLQFVLTIRR
;
A
#
# COMPACT_ATOMS: atom_id res chain seq x y z
N MET A 1 -0.27 35.07 21.00
CA MET A 1 0.84 34.78 20.06
C MET A 1 0.35 33.62 19.19
N LYS A 2 0.30 33.72 17.86
CA LYS A 2 -0.01 32.54 17.03
C LYS A 2 1.23 31.65 17.06
N TYR A 3 1.10 30.41 17.55
CA TYR A 3 2.16 29.41 17.49
C TYR A 3 2.54 29.19 16.02
N GLN A 4 3.84 29.01 15.75
CA GLN A 4 4.37 28.84 14.39
C GLN A 4 4.55 27.36 14.03
N ASP A 5 4.66 26.48 15.04
CA ASP A 5 4.87 25.04 14.90
C ASP A 5 4.38 24.27 16.14
N LYS A 6 4.26 22.93 16.03
CA LYS A 6 3.84 22.05 17.15
C LYS A 6 4.82 22.08 18.32
N TYR A 7 6.11 22.18 18.03
CA TYR A 7 7.16 22.19 19.04
C TYR A 7 7.00 23.33 20.05
N SER A 8 6.77 24.55 19.56
CA SER A 8 6.55 25.74 20.40
C SER A 8 5.26 25.62 21.22
N ALA A 9 4.20 25.03 20.67
CA ALA A 9 2.97 24.74 21.41
C ALA A 9 3.24 23.71 22.54
N HIS A 10 3.89 22.58 22.25
CA HIS A 10 4.25 21.56 23.24
C HIS A 10 5.13 22.13 24.36
N GLN A 11 6.12 22.97 24.03
CA GLN A 11 6.97 23.65 25.01
C GLN A 11 6.16 24.52 25.99
N THR A 12 5.11 25.19 25.52
CA THR A 12 4.17 25.93 26.39
C THR A 12 3.34 24.98 27.26
N LEU A 13 2.90 23.85 26.73
CA LEU A 13 2.09 22.88 27.47
C LEU A 13 2.88 22.16 28.57
N VAL A 14 4.17 21.87 28.38
CA VAL A 14 4.98 21.15 29.37
C VAL A 14 5.45 22.06 30.53
N LYS A 15 5.68 23.35 30.28
CA LYS A 15 6.16 24.29 31.32
C LYS A 15 5.10 24.51 32.42
N PRO A 16 5.47 24.62 33.71
CA PRO A 16 4.52 24.92 34.77
C PRO A 16 3.88 26.30 34.56
N VAL A 17 2.62 26.45 34.99
CA VAL A 17 1.95 27.76 34.95
C VAL A 17 2.67 28.72 35.89
N GLN A 18 3.09 29.88 35.38
CA GLN A 18 3.75 30.91 36.17
C GLN A 18 2.76 32.01 36.60
N MET A 19 2.86 32.47 37.85
CA MET A 19 2.08 33.60 38.36
C MET A 19 2.58 34.92 37.74
N PHE A 20 3.90 35.05 37.59
CA PHE A 20 4.58 36.13 36.87
C PHE A 20 5.53 35.50 35.85
N GLY A 21 5.47 35.91 34.58
CA GLY A 21 6.24 35.31 33.49
C GLY A 21 5.41 34.49 32.51
N PHE A 22 6.07 33.54 31.84
CA PHE A 22 5.51 32.71 30.77
C PHE A 22 5.78 31.22 31.04
N PRO A 23 4.81 30.31 30.84
CA PRO A 23 3.46 30.56 30.31
C PRO A 23 2.40 30.82 31.40
N LYS A 24 1.43 31.67 31.09
CA LYS A 24 0.18 31.84 31.86
C LYS A 24 -0.87 30.83 31.41
N VAL A 25 -1.97 30.74 32.16
CA VAL A 25 -3.14 29.90 31.81
C VAL A 25 -3.64 30.19 30.39
N LYS A 26 -3.72 31.48 30.02
CA LYS A 26 -4.16 31.89 28.68
C LYS A 26 -3.25 31.34 27.58
N ASP A 27 -1.94 31.38 27.77
CA ASP A 27 -0.98 30.90 26.76
C ASP A 27 -1.14 29.40 26.51
N LYS A 28 -1.38 28.61 27.57
CA LYS A 28 -1.67 27.17 27.44
C LYS A 28 -3.00 26.90 26.73
N ILE A 29 -4.04 27.67 27.03
CA ILE A 29 -5.33 27.55 26.31
C ILE A 29 -5.13 27.88 24.83
N ASP A 30 -4.42 28.96 24.51
CA ASP A 30 -4.12 29.34 23.13
C ASP A 30 -3.31 28.25 22.41
N ALA A 31 -2.40 27.53 23.11
CA ALA A 31 -1.67 26.39 22.56
C ALA A 31 -2.58 25.19 22.27
N LEU A 32 -3.48 24.85 23.20
CA LEU A 32 -4.45 23.77 23.02
C LEU A 32 -5.37 24.03 21.81
N LEU A 33 -5.91 25.25 21.71
CA LEU A 33 -6.75 25.67 20.59
C LEU A 33 -5.99 25.75 19.26
N TRP A 34 -4.68 25.93 19.30
CA TRP A 34 -3.85 25.88 18.11
C TRP A 34 -3.62 24.44 17.65
N LEU A 35 -3.36 23.50 18.58
CA LEU A 35 -3.18 22.08 18.25
C LEU A 35 -4.42 21.45 17.60
N THR A 36 -5.64 21.94 17.87
CA THR A 36 -6.85 21.43 17.23
C THR A 36 -6.93 21.70 15.72
N GLN A 37 -6.03 22.52 15.16
CA GLN A 37 -5.99 22.81 13.71
C GLN A 37 -5.21 21.73 12.91
N ASP A 38 -4.34 20.99 13.58
CA ASP A 38 -3.51 19.92 13.01
C ASP A 38 -3.30 18.88 14.10
N VAL A 39 -4.28 17.99 14.25
CA VAL A 39 -4.35 17.01 15.33
C VAL A 39 -3.40 15.84 15.03
N ASP A 40 -2.44 15.57 15.93
CA ASP A 40 -1.64 14.34 15.90
C ASP A 40 -1.92 13.50 17.17
N PRO A 41 -2.16 12.19 17.04
CA PRO A 41 -2.31 11.28 18.19
C PRO A 41 -1.21 11.40 19.26
N SER A 42 0.03 11.77 18.90
CA SER A 42 1.11 11.97 19.89
C SER A 42 0.97 13.21 20.75
N ASP A 43 0.13 14.19 20.35
CA ASP A 43 -0.10 15.40 21.15
C ASP A 43 -0.70 15.08 22.53
N ILE A 44 -1.32 13.91 22.67
CA ILE A 44 -1.98 13.45 23.88
C ILE A 44 -1.05 13.41 25.10
N GLU A 45 0.25 13.17 24.91
CA GLU A 45 1.27 13.17 25.98
C GLU A 45 1.33 14.53 26.67
N TYR A 46 1.20 15.61 25.89
CA TYR A 46 1.30 16.99 26.38
C TYR A 46 -0.04 17.53 26.88
N VAL A 47 -1.14 17.06 26.32
CA VAL A 47 -2.50 17.54 26.62
C VAL A 47 -3.05 16.90 27.89
N PHE A 48 -3.00 15.56 27.99
CA PHE A 48 -3.68 14.83 29.06
C PHE A 48 -3.26 15.23 30.49
N PRO A 49 -1.98 15.51 30.81
CA PRO A 49 -1.57 15.93 32.14
C PRO A 49 -2.23 17.24 32.62
N LEU A 50 -2.61 18.12 31.69
CA LEU A 50 -3.17 19.45 32.03
C LEU A 50 -4.57 19.38 32.64
N ILE A 51 -5.27 18.26 32.47
CA ILE A 51 -6.60 18.00 33.03
C ILE A 51 -6.55 18.01 34.56
N PHE A 52 -5.42 17.64 35.15
CA PHE A 52 -5.24 17.58 36.59
C PHE A 52 -4.81 18.92 37.22
N ILE A 53 -4.68 20.01 36.46
CA ILE A 53 -4.32 21.33 36.98
C ILE A 53 -5.51 21.97 37.72
N ASN A 54 -5.23 22.75 38.76
CA ASN A 54 -6.23 23.47 39.57
C ASN A 54 -6.79 24.74 38.87
N ASN A 55 -7.07 24.65 37.56
CA ASN A 55 -7.73 25.70 36.79
C ASN A 55 -8.80 25.07 35.92
N SER A 56 -10.08 25.31 36.24
CA SER A 56 -11.22 24.65 35.59
C SER A 56 -11.28 24.89 34.08
N LYS A 57 -11.01 26.13 33.63
CA LYS A 57 -11.03 26.47 32.20
C LYS A 57 -9.94 25.76 31.41
N LEU A 58 -8.72 25.72 31.93
CA LEU A 58 -7.61 24.99 31.30
C LEU A 58 -7.86 23.48 31.30
N ALA A 59 -8.31 22.93 32.43
CA ALA A 59 -8.61 21.51 32.55
C ALA A 59 -9.71 21.08 31.56
N LEU A 60 -10.80 21.85 31.45
CA LEU A 60 -11.87 21.59 30.49
C LEU A 60 -11.40 21.71 29.03
N THR A 61 -10.54 22.69 28.72
CA THR A 61 -9.98 22.83 27.37
C THR A 61 -9.11 21.62 27.02
N ALA A 62 -8.23 21.21 27.94
CA ALA A 62 -7.39 20.03 27.77
C ALA A 62 -8.21 18.75 27.64
N ALA A 63 -9.27 18.60 28.45
CA ALA A 63 -10.19 17.47 28.41
C ALA A 63 -10.87 17.34 27.04
N ARG A 64 -11.40 18.45 26.50
CA ARG A 64 -12.01 18.50 25.17
C ARG A 64 -11.01 18.19 24.06
N THR A 65 -9.80 18.75 24.12
CA THR A 65 -8.75 18.48 23.14
C THR A 65 -8.33 17.00 23.18
N ALA A 66 -8.12 16.43 24.37
CA ALA A 66 -7.76 15.02 24.53
C ALA A 66 -8.86 14.09 24.01
N ALA A 67 -10.13 14.35 24.35
CA ALA A 67 -11.25 13.57 23.84
C ALA A 67 -11.36 13.65 22.32
N GLY A 68 -11.20 14.85 21.74
CA GLY A 68 -11.23 15.04 20.28
C GLY A 68 -10.12 14.26 19.54
N ILE A 69 -8.89 14.27 20.08
CA ILE A 69 -7.80 13.42 19.55
C ILE A 69 -8.22 11.95 19.59
N MET A 70 -8.74 11.51 20.73
CA MET A 70 -9.06 10.09 20.95
C MET A 70 -10.25 9.59 20.13
N SER A 71 -11.21 10.45 19.78
CA SER A 71 -12.36 10.09 18.95
C SER A 71 -12.01 9.83 17.49
N GLU A 72 -10.84 10.29 17.03
CA GLU A 72 -10.40 10.16 15.63
C GLU A 72 -9.35 9.05 15.42
N ILE A 73 -8.96 8.32 16.47
CA ILE A 73 -7.91 7.31 16.41
C ILE A 73 -8.31 6.13 15.52
N GLY A 74 -7.51 5.89 14.48
CA GLY A 74 -7.62 4.72 13.62
C GLY A 74 -6.91 3.48 14.19
N ASP A 75 -7.25 2.29 13.66
CA ASP A 75 -6.70 1.00 14.10
C ASP A 75 -5.18 0.90 14.16
N LYS A 76 -4.47 1.68 13.33
CA LYS A 76 -3.00 1.66 13.23
C LYS A 76 -2.33 2.53 14.29
N GLU A 77 -3.04 3.48 14.86
CA GLU A 77 -2.47 4.53 15.72
C GLU A 77 -2.44 4.13 17.19
N TRP A 78 -3.23 3.13 17.59
CA TRP A 78 -3.29 2.65 18.99
C TRP A 78 -1.93 2.31 19.61
N SER A 79 -1.01 1.72 18.84
CA SER A 79 0.35 1.42 19.31
C SER A 79 1.13 2.70 19.63
N ARG A 80 1.08 3.68 18.73
CA ARG A 80 1.69 5.00 18.90
C ARG A 80 1.10 5.71 20.10
N VAL A 81 -0.23 5.76 20.23
CA VAL A 81 -0.90 6.39 21.38
C VAL A 81 -0.48 5.73 22.69
N TYR A 82 -0.50 4.40 22.75
CA TYR A 82 -0.10 3.66 23.95
C TYR A 82 1.32 4.02 24.41
N ASP A 83 2.27 4.09 23.48
CA ASP A 83 3.66 4.43 23.79
C ASP A 83 3.83 5.83 24.38
N GLN A 84 2.98 6.78 23.97
CA GLN A 84 3.02 8.16 24.45
C GLN A 84 2.40 8.36 25.84
N VAL A 85 1.40 7.55 26.21
CA VAL A 85 0.65 7.77 27.48
C VAL A 85 0.94 6.76 28.58
N LYS A 86 1.61 5.64 28.28
CA LYS A 86 1.83 4.58 29.26
C LYS A 86 2.61 5.02 30.50
N TYR A 87 3.45 6.06 30.42
CA TYR A 87 4.22 6.57 31.56
C TYR A 87 3.71 7.89 32.11
N THR A 88 2.52 8.33 31.70
CA THR A 88 1.91 9.54 32.27
C THR A 88 1.68 9.34 33.78
N LYS A 89 2.16 10.30 34.59
CA LYS A 89 1.99 10.24 36.04
C LYS A 89 0.54 10.52 36.41
N ILE A 90 -0.15 9.48 36.89
CA ILE A 90 -1.54 9.55 37.33
C ILE A 90 -1.61 9.06 38.78
N ASP A 91 -2.14 9.90 39.66
CA ASP A 91 -2.53 9.47 41.00
C ASP A 91 -3.89 8.79 40.91
N GLU A 92 -3.96 7.52 41.30
CA GLU A 92 -5.19 6.71 41.28
C GLU A 92 -6.35 7.40 41.99
N LYS A 93 -6.07 8.12 43.10
CA LYS A 93 -7.11 8.83 43.87
C LYS A 93 -7.73 9.99 43.09
N ARG A 94 -7.00 10.54 42.12
CA ARG A 94 -7.45 11.69 41.30
C ARG A 94 -8.21 11.26 40.05
N LEU A 95 -8.31 9.96 39.74
CA LEU A 95 -9.04 9.45 38.57
C LEU A 95 -10.52 9.82 38.59
N VAL A 96 -11.14 9.91 39.77
CA VAL A 96 -12.55 10.31 39.91
C VAL A 96 -12.81 11.70 39.34
N ARG A 97 -11.80 12.58 39.32
CA ARG A 97 -11.92 13.91 38.70
C ARG A 97 -12.20 13.86 37.21
N LEU A 98 -11.84 12.77 36.54
CA LEU A 98 -12.13 12.60 35.11
C LEU A 98 -13.63 12.45 34.83
N LEU A 99 -14.46 12.17 35.86
CA LEU A 99 -15.92 12.15 35.77
C LEU A 99 -16.56 13.54 35.96
N GLU A 100 -15.78 14.59 36.24
CA GLU A 100 -16.29 15.96 36.37
C GLU A 100 -16.70 16.57 35.02
N PHE A 101 -16.40 15.90 33.90
CA PHE A 101 -16.66 16.35 32.53
C PHE A 101 -17.89 15.66 31.93
N GLU A 102 -18.35 16.17 30.78
CA GLU A 102 -19.41 15.53 29.97
C GLU A 102 -19.08 14.05 29.71
N THR A 103 -20.08 13.17 29.70
CA THR A 103 -19.89 11.71 29.69
C THR A 103 -18.95 11.23 28.58
N ASP A 104 -19.15 11.67 27.35
CA ASP A 104 -18.31 11.24 26.21
C ASP A 104 -16.84 11.68 26.37
N ILE A 105 -16.61 12.88 26.89
CA ILE A 105 -15.26 13.36 27.21
C ILE A 105 -14.66 12.44 28.29
N SER A 106 -15.38 12.25 29.39
CA SER A 106 -14.94 11.43 30.52
C SER A 106 -14.54 10.01 30.11
N ILE A 107 -15.28 9.39 29.18
CA ILE A 107 -14.98 8.06 28.65
C ILE A 107 -13.64 8.02 27.92
N HIS A 108 -13.36 8.98 27.05
CA HIS A 108 -12.06 9.04 26.38
C HIS A 108 -10.92 9.30 27.35
N LEU A 109 -11.13 10.15 28.37
CA LEU A 109 -10.12 10.43 29.39
C LEU A 109 -9.79 9.21 30.25
N LEU A 110 -10.83 8.49 30.71
CA LEU A 110 -10.64 7.22 31.40
C LEU A 110 -10.02 6.17 30.48
N GLY A 111 -10.37 6.19 29.19
CA GLY A 111 -9.75 5.38 28.16
C GLY A 111 -8.24 5.60 28.07
N ILE A 112 -7.78 6.85 28.05
CA ILE A 112 -6.35 7.19 28.12
C ILE A 112 -5.72 6.67 29.42
N ALA A 113 -6.39 6.83 30.57
CA ALA A 113 -5.89 6.30 31.84
C ALA A 113 -5.80 4.75 31.82
N SER A 114 -6.67 4.07 31.09
CA SER A 114 -6.60 2.61 30.88
C SER A 114 -5.41 2.15 30.04
N LEU A 115 -4.65 3.08 29.43
CA LEU A 115 -3.42 2.78 28.69
C LEU A 115 -2.15 2.96 29.56
N ASN A 116 -2.29 3.36 30.83
CA ASN A 116 -1.17 3.57 31.74
C ASN A 116 -0.36 2.28 31.99
N SER A 117 0.89 2.39 32.39
CA SER A 117 1.75 1.25 32.79
C SER A 117 1.38 0.68 34.17
N ASN A 118 0.79 1.47 35.06
CA ASN A 118 0.35 1.02 36.37
C ASN A 118 -0.99 0.24 36.29
N GLY A 119 -0.98 -1.03 36.72
CA GLY A 119 -2.15 -1.91 36.73
C GLY A 119 -3.31 -1.40 37.59
N TYR A 120 -3.04 -0.74 38.73
CA TYR A 120 -4.08 -0.19 39.61
C TYR A 120 -4.80 0.99 38.96
N VAL A 121 -4.06 1.86 38.26
CA VAL A 121 -4.65 2.98 37.49
C VAL A 121 -5.56 2.44 36.39
N ARG A 122 -5.12 1.41 35.67
CA ARG A 122 -5.93 0.79 34.60
C ARG A 122 -7.18 0.12 35.15
N GLU A 123 -7.05 -0.67 36.23
CA GLU A 123 -8.19 -1.32 36.87
C GLU A 123 -9.22 -0.28 37.35
N LYS A 124 -8.75 0.78 38.02
CA LYS A 124 -9.63 1.85 38.50
C LYS A 124 -10.29 2.60 37.33
N ALA A 125 -9.57 2.88 36.25
CA ALA A 125 -10.13 3.51 35.05
C ALA A 125 -11.24 2.66 34.44
N LEU A 126 -11.05 1.34 34.30
CA LEU A 126 -12.08 0.43 33.80
C LEU A 126 -13.32 0.39 34.71
N LYS A 127 -13.15 0.38 36.04
CA LYS A 127 -14.28 0.44 36.98
C LYS A 127 -15.08 1.73 36.84
N LEU A 128 -14.44 2.85 36.55
CA LEU A 128 -15.15 4.12 36.32
C LEU A 128 -15.81 4.15 34.94
N ILE A 129 -15.24 3.50 33.93
CA ILE A 129 -15.83 3.37 32.59
C ILE A 129 -17.09 2.49 32.62
N SER A 130 -17.08 1.41 33.40
CA SER A 130 -18.20 0.45 33.45
C SER A 130 -19.52 1.10 33.88
N ASP A 131 -19.46 2.13 34.71
CA ASP A 131 -20.64 2.79 35.26
C ASP A 131 -21.33 3.70 34.22
N ALA A 132 -20.62 4.10 33.17
CA ALA A 132 -21.11 5.06 32.17
C ALA A 132 -21.81 4.41 30.97
N ASN A 133 -21.69 3.09 30.77
CA ASN A 133 -22.32 2.32 29.68
C ASN A 133 -22.21 2.95 28.27
N SER A 134 -21.13 3.67 27.97
CA SER A 134 -20.95 4.36 26.68
C SER A 134 -20.34 3.42 25.63
N PRO A 135 -20.88 3.38 24.39
CA PRO A 135 -20.28 2.62 23.29
C PRO A 135 -18.84 3.04 23.00
N SER A 136 -18.49 4.32 23.20
CA SER A 136 -17.14 4.87 22.98
C SER A 136 -16.07 4.24 23.86
N ALA A 137 -16.45 3.49 24.89
CA ALA A 137 -15.55 2.73 25.73
C ALA A 137 -14.93 1.51 25.02
N LEU A 138 -15.62 0.96 24.01
CA LEU A 138 -15.29 -0.33 23.38
C LEU A 138 -13.81 -0.48 22.97
N PRO A 139 -13.17 0.45 22.25
CA PRO A 139 -11.77 0.28 21.87
C PRO A 139 -10.84 0.07 23.07
N TYR A 140 -11.09 0.78 24.17
CA TYR A 140 -10.30 0.62 25.40
C TYR A 140 -10.52 -0.74 26.04
N ILE A 141 -11.77 -1.21 26.07
CA ILE A 141 -12.11 -2.55 26.57
C ILE A 141 -11.42 -3.63 25.73
N LEU A 142 -11.51 -3.55 24.39
CA LEU A 142 -10.86 -4.50 23.48
C LEU A 142 -9.34 -4.57 23.70
N LEU A 143 -8.69 -3.42 23.92
CA LEU A 143 -7.26 -3.37 24.23
C LEU A 143 -6.92 -4.00 25.60
N ARG A 144 -7.83 -3.92 26.58
CA ARG A 144 -7.62 -4.45 27.93
C ARG A 144 -7.95 -5.94 28.08
N LEU A 145 -8.60 -6.56 27.08
CA LEU A 145 -8.72 -8.02 27.02
C LEU A 145 -7.35 -8.73 27.01
N ASN A 146 -6.31 -8.09 26.48
CA ASN A 146 -4.94 -8.60 26.42
C ASN A 146 -4.01 -7.99 27.49
N ASP A 147 -4.56 -7.49 28.60
CA ASP A 147 -3.78 -6.87 29.68
C ASP A 147 -2.84 -7.86 30.39
N TRP A 148 -1.71 -7.40 30.95
CA TRP A 148 -0.78 -8.25 31.70
C TRP A 148 -1.33 -8.73 33.06
N VAL A 149 -2.34 -8.05 33.62
CA VAL A 149 -2.88 -8.24 34.96
C VAL A 149 -4.24 -8.92 34.82
N VAL A 150 -4.39 -10.05 35.50
CA VAL A 150 -5.58 -10.90 35.43
C VAL A 150 -6.85 -10.14 35.85
N SER A 151 -6.80 -9.33 36.93
CA SER A 151 -7.97 -8.56 37.39
C SER A 151 -8.47 -7.57 36.35
N VAL A 152 -7.57 -6.90 35.63
CA VAL A 152 -7.89 -5.95 34.55
C VAL A 152 -8.53 -6.69 33.37
N ARG A 153 -8.00 -7.85 32.99
CA ARG A 153 -8.59 -8.66 31.91
C ARG A 153 -10.00 -9.14 32.23
N ASN A 154 -10.19 -9.71 33.43
CA ASN A 154 -11.49 -10.21 33.86
C ASN A 154 -12.54 -9.09 33.91
N LEU A 155 -12.13 -7.89 34.36
CA LEU A 155 -12.98 -6.71 34.35
C LEU A 155 -13.33 -6.26 32.92
N ALA A 156 -12.36 -6.22 32.01
CA ALA A 156 -12.61 -5.89 30.61
C ALA A 156 -13.58 -6.89 29.95
N GLU A 157 -13.41 -8.19 30.21
CA GLU A 157 -14.33 -9.21 29.70
C GLU A 157 -15.75 -9.05 30.27
N HIS A 158 -15.87 -8.75 31.57
CA HIS A 158 -17.17 -8.47 32.19
C HIS A 158 -17.87 -7.27 31.56
N ILE A 159 -17.13 -6.16 31.33
CA ILE A 159 -17.66 -4.96 30.68
C ILE A 159 -18.09 -5.29 29.25
N LEU A 160 -17.25 -6.01 28.50
CA LEU A 160 -17.56 -6.40 27.12
C LEU A 160 -18.89 -7.15 27.02
N LYS A 161 -19.16 -8.10 27.92
CA LYS A 161 -20.42 -8.86 27.93
C LYS A 161 -21.65 -7.96 28.04
N ASN A 162 -21.57 -6.89 28.84
CA ASN A 162 -22.65 -5.92 28.97
C ASN A 162 -22.79 -5.01 27.74
N MET A 163 -21.74 -4.90 26.91
CA MET A 163 -21.76 -4.11 25.67
C MET A 163 -22.35 -4.88 24.47
N LEU A 164 -22.58 -6.20 24.56
CA LEU A 164 -23.14 -7.01 23.48
C LEU A 164 -24.67 -6.82 23.33
N ILE A 165 -25.07 -5.58 23.02
CA ILE A 165 -26.46 -5.15 22.80
C ILE A 165 -26.62 -4.48 21.44
N PRO A 166 -27.80 -4.57 20.78
CA PRO A 166 -28.03 -4.02 19.44
C PRO A 166 -27.62 -2.55 19.26
N ASP A 167 -27.82 -1.71 20.28
CA ASP A 167 -27.48 -0.28 20.23
C ASP A 167 -25.98 -0.02 20.00
N ASN A 168 -25.11 -0.99 20.32
CA ASN A 168 -23.66 -0.87 20.18
C ASN A 168 -23.12 -1.39 18.84
N ILE A 169 -23.96 -1.90 17.94
CA ILE A 169 -23.53 -2.55 16.68
C ILE A 169 -22.60 -1.68 15.85
N ASP A 170 -22.93 -0.39 15.71
CA ASP A 170 -22.12 0.55 14.94
C ASP A 170 -20.71 0.70 15.52
N CYS A 171 -20.58 0.66 16.85
CA CYS A 171 -19.29 0.78 17.51
C CYS A 171 -18.41 -0.45 17.25
N PHE A 172 -18.98 -1.66 17.32
CA PHE A 172 -18.25 -2.89 16.97
C PHE A 172 -17.80 -2.91 15.52
N ILE A 173 -18.70 -2.54 14.59
CA ILE A 173 -18.38 -2.49 13.16
C ILE A 173 -17.27 -1.46 12.88
N ASN A 174 -17.30 -0.30 13.53
CA ASN A 174 -16.27 0.73 13.35
C ASN A 174 -14.91 0.32 13.90
N HIS A 175 -14.87 -0.59 14.89
CA HIS A 175 -13.65 -1.06 15.54
C HIS A 175 -13.26 -2.50 15.15
N PHE A 176 -13.72 -2.98 13.98
CA PHE A 176 -13.44 -4.34 13.50
C PHE A 176 -11.93 -4.67 13.43
N GLY A 177 -11.06 -3.67 13.22
CA GLY A 177 -9.61 -3.89 13.20
C GLY A 177 -9.03 -4.27 14.56
N LEU A 178 -9.59 -3.76 15.66
CA LEU A 178 -9.25 -4.21 17.01
C LEU A 178 -9.79 -5.61 17.31
N ILE A 179 -11.01 -5.90 16.85
CA ILE A 179 -11.62 -7.25 16.99
C ILE A 179 -10.78 -8.30 16.26
N ASN A 180 -10.35 -8.01 15.04
CA ASN A 180 -9.50 -8.90 14.26
C ASN A 180 -8.14 -9.16 14.93
N LYS A 181 -7.56 -8.14 15.58
CA LYS A 181 -6.29 -8.27 16.31
C LYS A 181 -6.37 -9.16 17.56
N LEU A 182 -7.57 -9.51 18.04
CA LEU A 182 -7.70 -10.42 19.18
C LEU A 182 -7.09 -11.79 18.89
N GLN A 183 -7.17 -12.27 17.64
CA GLN A 183 -6.57 -13.55 17.24
C GLN A 183 -5.03 -13.53 17.27
N ASP A 184 -4.42 -12.34 17.18
CA ASP A 184 -2.97 -12.15 17.16
C ASP A 184 -2.39 -12.07 18.59
N ALA A 185 -3.24 -12.18 19.62
CA ALA A 185 -2.82 -12.12 21.01
C ALA A 185 -2.01 -13.38 21.39
N VAL A 186 -0.73 -13.19 21.67
CA VAL A 186 0.18 -14.30 22.07
C VAL A 186 0.06 -14.62 23.56
N ARG A 187 -0.32 -13.64 24.40
CA ARG A 187 -0.26 -13.78 25.86
C ARG A 187 -1.44 -14.55 26.45
N VAL A 188 -2.60 -14.44 25.81
CA VAL A 188 -3.87 -15.04 26.22
C VAL A 188 -4.58 -15.45 24.94
N ASP A 189 -5.17 -16.65 24.94
CA ASP A 189 -6.05 -17.06 23.85
C ASP A 189 -7.37 -16.27 23.93
N LEU A 190 -7.53 -15.29 23.04
CA LEU A 190 -8.73 -14.46 22.95
C LEU A 190 -9.66 -14.89 21.81
N ASN A 191 -9.43 -16.06 21.20
CA ASN A 191 -10.28 -16.56 20.11
C ASN A 191 -11.72 -16.78 20.56
N SER A 192 -11.93 -17.30 21.78
CA SER A 192 -13.28 -17.49 22.34
C SER A 192 -14.05 -16.17 22.50
N ILE A 193 -13.35 -15.09 22.85
CA ILE A 193 -13.95 -13.75 22.98
C ILE A 193 -14.24 -13.16 21.59
N LYS A 194 -13.32 -13.32 20.63
CA LYS A 194 -13.55 -12.93 19.24
C LYS A 194 -14.77 -13.65 18.67
N THR A 195 -14.90 -14.95 18.88
CA THR A 195 -16.07 -15.74 18.46
C THR A 195 -17.36 -15.21 19.11
N GLN A 196 -17.37 -14.92 20.41
CA GLN A 196 -18.55 -14.33 21.08
C GLN A 196 -18.97 -12.99 20.44
N ILE A 197 -18.02 -12.11 20.11
CA ILE A 197 -18.32 -10.84 19.43
C ILE A 197 -18.87 -11.11 18.03
N GLU A 198 -18.24 -12.00 17.27
CA GLU A 198 -18.71 -12.33 15.92
C GLU A 198 -20.09 -12.99 15.92
N ASP A 199 -20.39 -13.87 16.86
CA ASP A 199 -21.69 -14.54 16.98
C ASP A 199 -22.78 -13.53 17.31
N PHE A 200 -22.49 -12.56 18.19
CA PHE A 200 -23.37 -11.42 18.41
C PHE A 200 -23.62 -10.62 17.12
N LEU A 201 -22.57 -10.32 16.35
CA LEU A 201 -22.68 -9.58 15.08
C LEU A 201 -23.33 -10.39 13.94
N LYS A 202 -23.38 -11.72 14.05
CA LYS A 202 -24.04 -12.62 13.09
C LYS A 202 -25.50 -12.92 13.44
N ASN A 203 -25.97 -12.49 14.62
CA ASN A 203 -27.31 -12.76 15.09
C ASN A 203 -28.37 -12.11 14.18
N ASP A 204 -29.47 -12.84 13.94
CA ASP A 204 -30.60 -12.39 13.13
C ASP A 204 -31.20 -11.07 13.65
N SER A 205 -31.17 -10.84 14.98
CA SER A 205 -31.72 -9.63 15.59
C SER A 205 -31.01 -8.33 15.18
N VAL A 206 -29.77 -8.42 14.66
CA VAL A 206 -28.96 -7.27 14.23
C VAL A 206 -28.60 -7.31 12.75
N GLN A 207 -29.12 -8.29 12.01
CA GLN A 207 -28.77 -8.53 10.60
C GLN A 207 -29.05 -7.30 9.73
N ASP A 208 -30.21 -6.65 9.89
CA ASP A 208 -30.55 -5.46 9.10
C ASP A 208 -29.59 -4.28 9.36
N MET A 209 -29.13 -4.13 10.61
CA MET A 209 -28.14 -3.13 10.97
C MET A 209 -26.80 -3.41 10.28
N VAL A 210 -26.35 -4.67 10.26
CA VAL A 210 -25.13 -5.09 9.53
C VAL A 210 -25.29 -4.88 8.02
N LYS A 211 -26.44 -5.27 7.45
CA LYS A 211 -26.76 -5.07 6.03
C LYS A 211 -26.73 -3.60 5.62
N SER A 212 -27.19 -2.70 6.50
CA SER A 212 -27.14 -1.25 6.22
C SER A 212 -25.71 -0.74 5.96
N LYS A 213 -24.69 -1.40 6.54
CA LYS A 213 -23.27 -1.05 6.40
C LYS A 213 -22.63 -1.58 5.12
N LEU A 214 -23.34 -2.37 4.31
CA LEU A 214 -22.87 -2.75 2.96
C LEU A 214 -22.76 -1.56 2.01
N LYS A 215 -23.25 -0.38 2.39
CA LYS A 215 -23.06 0.89 1.64
C LYS A 215 -22.02 1.83 2.28
N HIS A 216 -21.29 1.38 3.30
CA HIS A 216 -20.32 2.21 4.01
C HIS A 216 -19.21 2.73 3.06
N PRO A 217 -18.76 4.00 3.20
CA PRO A 217 -17.74 4.57 2.31
C PRO A 217 -16.42 3.78 2.32
N GLN A 218 -16.02 3.27 3.48
CA GLN A 218 -14.78 2.51 3.65
C GLN A 218 -14.95 1.05 3.24
N VAL A 219 -14.10 0.56 2.33
CA VAL A 219 -14.15 -0.81 1.80
C VAL A 219 -13.95 -1.88 2.87
N LYS A 220 -13.08 -1.64 3.84
CA LYS A 220 -12.76 -2.64 4.87
C LYS A 220 -13.95 -2.90 5.79
N THR A 221 -14.70 -1.86 6.14
CA THR A 221 -15.96 -1.99 6.89
C THR A 221 -16.97 -2.80 6.10
N ARG A 222 -17.15 -2.51 4.80
CA ARG A 222 -18.05 -3.29 3.94
C ARG A 222 -17.65 -4.77 3.91
N LEU A 223 -16.36 -5.06 3.68
CA LEU A 223 -15.82 -6.41 3.67
C LEU A 223 -16.06 -7.16 4.98
N PHE A 224 -15.86 -6.50 6.12
CA PHE A 224 -16.14 -7.08 7.42
C PHE A 224 -17.63 -7.46 7.55
N CYS A 225 -18.54 -6.56 7.15
CA CYS A 225 -19.98 -6.85 7.13
C CYS A 225 -20.35 -7.99 6.17
N TYR A 226 -19.76 -8.04 4.97
CA TYR A 226 -19.95 -9.16 4.05
C TYR A 226 -19.47 -10.48 4.67
N GLN A 227 -18.32 -10.50 5.35
CA GLN A 227 -17.82 -11.68 6.05
C GLN A 227 -18.79 -12.18 7.14
N LEU A 228 -19.36 -11.27 7.93
CA LEU A 228 -20.39 -11.61 8.93
C LEU A 228 -21.65 -12.21 8.28
N LEU A 229 -22.02 -11.70 7.09
CA LEU A 229 -23.20 -12.14 6.35
C LEU A 229 -22.95 -13.37 5.45
N LYS A 230 -21.74 -13.95 5.41
CA LYS A 230 -21.39 -15.05 4.49
C LYS A 230 -22.37 -16.23 4.60
N GLY A 231 -22.77 -16.62 5.81
CA GLY A 231 -23.71 -17.73 6.01
C GLY A 231 -25.16 -17.42 5.59
N LYS A 232 -25.50 -16.16 5.31
CA LYS A 232 -26.85 -15.71 4.97
C LYS A 232 -27.10 -15.57 3.48
N ILE A 233 -26.04 -15.62 2.65
CA ILE A 233 -26.16 -15.42 1.20
C ILE A 233 -27.10 -16.44 0.52
N VAL A 234 -27.24 -17.64 1.10
CA VAL A 234 -28.13 -18.71 0.58
C VAL A 234 -29.60 -18.28 0.63
N ASN A 235 -29.97 -17.44 1.59
CA ASN A 235 -31.36 -17.06 1.84
C ASN A 235 -31.65 -15.59 1.52
N ASP A 236 -30.65 -14.84 1.03
CA ASP A 236 -30.73 -13.39 0.86
C ASP A 236 -29.92 -12.91 -0.34
N GLU A 237 -30.57 -12.94 -1.51
CA GLU A 237 -30.01 -12.50 -2.79
C GLU A 237 -29.53 -11.03 -2.76
N THR A 238 -30.10 -10.20 -1.89
CA THR A 238 -29.71 -8.78 -1.82
C THR A 238 -28.25 -8.60 -1.41
N ILE A 239 -27.69 -9.53 -0.64
CA ILE A 239 -26.27 -9.53 -0.26
C ILE A 239 -25.39 -9.83 -1.46
N ILE A 240 -25.79 -10.82 -2.28
CA ILE A 240 -25.07 -11.21 -3.51
C ILE A 240 -25.09 -10.06 -4.50
N THR A 241 -26.28 -9.53 -4.82
CA THR A 241 -26.44 -8.42 -5.78
C THR A 241 -25.66 -7.19 -5.36
N SER A 242 -25.65 -6.87 -4.05
CA SER A 242 -24.84 -5.78 -3.50
C SER A 242 -23.33 -6.03 -3.66
N ALA A 243 -22.86 -7.24 -3.36
CA ALA A 243 -21.44 -7.58 -3.47
C ALA A 243 -20.97 -7.57 -4.93
N LEU A 244 -21.77 -8.15 -5.83
CA LEU A 244 -21.49 -8.29 -7.26
C LEU A 244 -21.32 -6.93 -7.95
N HIS A 245 -22.11 -5.93 -7.53
CA HIS A 245 -22.05 -4.57 -8.06
C HIS A 245 -21.22 -3.59 -7.23
N ASP A 246 -20.51 -4.06 -6.19
CA ASP A 246 -19.70 -3.19 -5.35
C ASP A 246 -18.59 -2.52 -6.18
N LYS A 247 -18.33 -1.24 -5.90
CA LYS A 247 -17.28 -0.46 -6.58
C LYS A 247 -15.87 -1.02 -6.36
N SER A 248 -15.63 -1.70 -5.24
CA SER A 248 -14.34 -2.29 -4.88
C SER A 248 -14.20 -3.67 -5.52
N PHE A 249 -13.03 -3.97 -6.09
CA PHE A 249 -12.75 -5.33 -6.55
C PHE A 249 -12.50 -6.27 -5.37
N GLU A 250 -12.11 -5.78 -4.20
CA GLU A 250 -11.90 -6.63 -3.01
C GLU A 250 -13.21 -7.25 -2.52
N VAL A 251 -14.33 -6.53 -2.59
CA VAL A 251 -15.66 -7.07 -2.26
C VAL A 251 -16.09 -8.12 -3.28
N ARG A 252 -15.92 -7.85 -4.57
CA ARG A 252 -16.24 -8.83 -5.63
C ARG A 252 -15.35 -10.07 -5.55
N MET A 253 -14.09 -9.91 -5.15
CA MET A 253 -13.18 -11.03 -4.81
C MET A 253 -13.68 -11.84 -3.62
N TRP A 254 -14.20 -11.20 -2.57
CA TRP A 254 -14.83 -11.93 -1.47
C TRP A 254 -16.02 -12.76 -1.96
N LEU A 255 -16.83 -12.24 -2.89
CA LEU A 255 -17.97 -12.96 -3.45
C LEU A 255 -17.56 -14.25 -4.17
N VAL A 256 -16.43 -14.26 -4.88
CA VAL A 256 -15.89 -15.47 -5.54
C VAL A 256 -15.75 -16.63 -4.54
N GLU A 257 -15.27 -16.37 -3.33
CA GLU A 257 -15.16 -17.38 -2.28
C GLU A 257 -16.51 -17.66 -1.61
N ALA A 258 -17.34 -16.64 -1.44
CA ALA A 258 -18.62 -16.76 -0.75
C ALA A 258 -19.60 -17.70 -1.48
N ILE A 259 -19.69 -17.60 -2.80
CA ILE A 259 -20.66 -18.37 -3.61
C ILE A 259 -20.41 -19.88 -3.64
N LYS A 260 -19.29 -20.38 -3.09
CA LYS A 260 -19.01 -21.82 -3.00
C LYS A 260 -20.07 -22.59 -2.21
N THR A 261 -20.77 -21.93 -1.29
CA THR A 261 -21.83 -22.52 -0.47
C THR A 261 -23.22 -22.48 -1.12
N LEU A 262 -23.36 -21.86 -2.30
CA LEU A 262 -24.62 -21.80 -3.02
C LEU A 262 -24.87 -23.08 -3.82
N GLU A 263 -26.14 -23.34 -4.11
CA GLU A 263 -26.53 -24.38 -5.05
C GLU A 263 -25.95 -24.09 -6.45
N PRO A 264 -25.66 -25.13 -7.26
CA PRO A 264 -24.94 -24.95 -8.52
C PRO A 264 -25.59 -23.94 -9.48
N GLN A 265 -26.92 -23.92 -9.60
CA GLN A 265 -27.63 -23.06 -10.55
C GLN A 265 -27.48 -21.57 -10.20
N ASP A 266 -27.66 -21.21 -8.93
CA ASP A 266 -27.52 -19.83 -8.45
C ASP A 266 -26.07 -19.34 -8.60
N ARG A 267 -25.12 -20.26 -8.40
CA ARG A 267 -23.68 -19.99 -8.55
C ARG A 267 -23.29 -19.69 -10.00
N TYR A 268 -23.92 -20.32 -11.00
CA TYR A 268 -23.54 -20.17 -12.40
C TYR A 268 -23.78 -18.75 -12.93
N ALA A 269 -24.95 -18.17 -12.66
CA ALA A 269 -25.25 -16.79 -13.08
C ALA A 269 -24.24 -15.79 -12.51
N ILE A 270 -23.83 -15.97 -11.25
CA ILE A 270 -22.85 -15.11 -10.58
C ILE A 270 -21.45 -15.29 -11.18
N ILE A 271 -21.04 -16.54 -11.46
CA ILE A 271 -19.76 -16.83 -12.13
C ILE A 271 -19.69 -16.18 -13.51
N GLU A 272 -20.76 -16.28 -14.30
CA GLU A 272 -20.84 -15.67 -15.62
C GLU A 272 -20.59 -14.15 -15.57
N GLU A 273 -21.20 -13.46 -14.60
CA GLU A 273 -20.98 -12.02 -14.45
C GLU A 273 -19.55 -11.71 -13.97
N LEU A 274 -19.02 -12.48 -13.01
CA LEU A 274 -17.66 -12.28 -12.49
C LEU A 274 -16.56 -12.61 -13.51
N LEU A 275 -16.81 -13.50 -14.48
CA LEU A 275 -15.90 -13.75 -15.61
C LEU A 275 -15.80 -12.54 -16.55
N GLN A 276 -16.78 -11.63 -16.54
CA GLN A 276 -16.80 -10.40 -17.33
C GLN A 276 -16.31 -9.17 -16.55
N ASP A 277 -15.84 -9.37 -15.31
CA ASP A 277 -15.43 -8.29 -14.44
C ASP A 277 -14.30 -7.42 -15.05
N LYS A 278 -14.42 -6.11 -14.87
CA LYS A 278 -13.39 -5.12 -15.25
C LYS A 278 -12.03 -5.37 -14.57
N SER A 279 -12.02 -6.02 -13.42
CA SER A 279 -10.83 -6.36 -12.65
C SER A 279 -10.30 -7.73 -13.05
N ALA A 280 -9.11 -7.76 -13.62
CA ALA A 280 -8.38 -9.01 -13.88
C ALA A 280 -8.19 -9.88 -12.63
N LYS A 281 -8.10 -9.28 -11.44
CA LYS A 281 -7.99 -10.03 -10.17
C LYS A 281 -9.25 -10.86 -9.90
N VAL A 282 -10.43 -10.31 -10.18
CA VAL A 282 -11.70 -11.03 -10.00
C VAL A 282 -11.78 -12.19 -11.00
N LYS A 283 -11.55 -11.91 -12.29
CA LYS A 283 -11.57 -12.95 -13.33
C LYS A 283 -10.60 -14.10 -13.04
N THR A 284 -9.35 -13.79 -12.67
CA THR A 284 -8.36 -14.81 -12.30
C THR A 284 -8.78 -15.61 -11.06
N ALA A 285 -9.38 -14.96 -10.05
CA ALA A 285 -9.92 -15.69 -8.91
C ALA A 285 -11.06 -16.64 -9.30
N VAL A 286 -11.97 -16.23 -10.17
CA VAL A 286 -13.04 -17.12 -10.68
C VAL A 286 -12.44 -18.30 -11.43
N LEU A 287 -11.49 -18.06 -12.34
CA LEU A 287 -10.82 -19.11 -13.12
C LEU A 287 -10.14 -20.15 -12.21
N ARG A 288 -9.53 -19.72 -11.10
CA ARG A 288 -8.81 -20.59 -10.17
C ARG A 288 -9.72 -21.31 -9.18
N GLU A 289 -10.68 -20.59 -8.60
CA GLU A 289 -11.52 -21.11 -7.51
C GLU A 289 -12.75 -21.88 -8.01
N HIS A 290 -13.17 -21.66 -9.26
CA HIS A 290 -14.32 -22.30 -9.89
C HIS A 290 -13.96 -22.98 -11.22
N GLU A 291 -12.73 -23.46 -11.34
CA GLU A 291 -12.17 -24.06 -12.56
C GLU A 291 -13.09 -25.13 -13.18
N ASP A 292 -13.56 -26.08 -12.36
CA ASP A 292 -14.42 -27.17 -12.81
C ASP A 292 -15.69 -26.62 -13.45
N VAL A 293 -16.36 -25.68 -12.79
CA VAL A 293 -17.57 -25.03 -13.30
C VAL A 293 -17.29 -24.27 -14.60
N VAL A 294 -16.19 -23.51 -14.66
CA VAL A 294 -15.82 -22.74 -15.86
C VAL A 294 -15.57 -23.65 -17.05
N SER A 295 -14.82 -24.74 -16.85
CA SER A 295 -14.51 -25.70 -17.92
C SER A 295 -15.76 -26.45 -18.40
N LEU A 296 -16.68 -26.82 -17.50
CA LEU A 296 -17.88 -27.56 -17.86
C LEU A 296 -18.97 -26.70 -18.51
N HIS A 297 -19.18 -25.47 -18.02
CA HIS A 297 -20.37 -24.68 -18.36
C HIS A 297 -20.06 -23.38 -19.14
N PHE A 298 -18.82 -22.87 -19.08
CA PHE A 298 -18.47 -21.54 -19.61
C PHE A 298 -17.38 -21.58 -20.68
N ARG A 299 -17.34 -22.64 -21.49
CA ARG A 299 -16.32 -22.82 -22.54
C ARG A 299 -16.16 -21.60 -23.47
N ARG A 300 -17.26 -21.03 -23.96
CA ARG A 300 -17.20 -19.86 -24.86
C ARG A 300 -16.57 -18.65 -24.18
N MET A 301 -16.86 -18.42 -22.89
CA MET A 301 -16.25 -17.33 -22.14
C MET A 301 -14.78 -17.58 -21.86
N LEU A 302 -14.44 -18.82 -21.51
CA LEU A 302 -13.05 -19.23 -21.33
C LEU A 302 -12.21 -18.97 -22.60
N GLU A 303 -12.76 -19.27 -23.78
CA GLU A 303 -12.14 -18.95 -25.07
C GLU A 303 -11.98 -17.43 -25.29
N MET A 304 -12.97 -16.61 -24.90
CA MET A 304 -12.83 -15.14 -24.92
C MET A 304 -11.75 -14.64 -23.95
N LEU A 305 -11.56 -15.30 -22.81
CA LEU A 305 -10.53 -14.93 -21.83
C LEU A 305 -9.11 -15.28 -22.29
N LEU A 306 -8.94 -16.16 -23.29
CA LEU A 306 -7.63 -16.39 -23.92
C LEU A 306 -7.10 -15.13 -24.62
N VAL A 307 -7.99 -14.25 -25.06
CA VAL A 307 -7.67 -12.98 -25.75
C VAL A 307 -7.93 -11.76 -24.87
N ASP A 308 -8.03 -11.95 -23.56
CA ASP A 308 -8.19 -10.87 -22.59
C ASP A 308 -7.04 -9.86 -22.67
N GLU A 309 -7.28 -8.59 -22.32
CA GLU A 309 -6.22 -7.58 -22.28
C GLU A 309 -5.13 -7.88 -21.24
N ASN A 310 -5.49 -8.60 -20.16
CA ASN A 310 -4.59 -8.90 -19.05
C ASN A 310 -3.87 -10.25 -19.19
N ALA A 311 -2.55 -10.23 -19.07
CA ALA A 311 -1.71 -11.42 -19.19
C ALA A 311 -2.05 -12.54 -18.19
N SER A 312 -2.37 -12.21 -16.94
CA SER A 312 -2.68 -13.24 -15.92
C SER A 312 -4.01 -13.92 -16.19
N VAL A 313 -4.99 -13.21 -16.76
CA VAL A 313 -6.27 -13.81 -17.18
C VAL A 313 -6.03 -14.79 -18.33
N ARG A 314 -5.24 -14.38 -19.35
CA ARG A 314 -4.88 -15.27 -20.45
C ARG A 314 -4.10 -16.49 -19.96
N GLU A 315 -3.17 -16.31 -19.03
CA GLU A 315 -2.38 -17.40 -18.45
C GLU A 315 -3.27 -18.44 -17.75
N ASP A 316 -4.16 -18.01 -16.87
CA ASP A 316 -5.11 -18.90 -16.20
C ASP A 316 -6.06 -19.56 -17.22
N ALA A 317 -6.59 -18.82 -18.19
CA ALA A 317 -7.44 -19.38 -19.25
C ALA A 317 -6.72 -20.45 -20.07
N ARG A 318 -5.46 -20.21 -20.46
CA ARG A 318 -4.60 -21.18 -21.17
C ARG A 318 -4.36 -22.43 -20.35
N PHE A 319 -4.12 -22.27 -19.05
CA PHE A 319 -3.94 -23.39 -18.14
C PHE A 319 -5.16 -24.32 -18.15
N ILE A 320 -6.37 -23.75 -18.04
CA ILE A 320 -7.62 -24.52 -18.00
C ILE A 320 -7.89 -25.22 -19.33
N VAL A 321 -7.84 -24.50 -20.47
CA VAL A 321 -8.10 -25.14 -21.78
C VAL A 321 -7.09 -26.24 -22.10
N LYS A 322 -5.85 -26.10 -21.63
CA LYS A 322 -4.82 -27.14 -21.78
C LYS A 322 -5.11 -28.33 -20.86
N LYS A 323 -5.39 -28.08 -19.58
CA LYS A 323 -5.66 -29.12 -18.56
C LYS A 323 -6.85 -29.99 -18.96
N HIS A 324 -7.90 -29.37 -19.50
CA HIS A 324 -9.12 -30.06 -19.94
C HIS A 324 -9.11 -30.46 -21.43
N SER A 325 -7.95 -30.40 -22.11
CA SER A 325 -7.77 -30.80 -23.51
C SER A 325 -8.77 -30.17 -24.50
N MET A 326 -9.21 -28.94 -24.22
CA MET A 326 -10.15 -28.21 -25.06
C MET A 326 -9.48 -27.61 -26.30
N ILE A 327 -8.22 -27.17 -26.13
CA ILE A 327 -7.37 -26.61 -27.19
C ILE A 327 -5.99 -27.23 -27.04
N THR A 328 -5.54 -27.92 -28.09
CA THR A 328 -4.27 -28.65 -28.11
C THR A 328 -3.11 -27.79 -28.63
N ASP A 329 -3.36 -26.93 -29.62
CA ASP A 329 -2.39 -25.96 -30.16
C ASP A 329 -2.88 -24.53 -29.89
N ILE A 330 -2.49 -24.00 -28.72
CA ILE A 330 -2.85 -22.63 -28.30
C ILE A 330 -2.17 -21.56 -29.19
N PRO A 331 -0.89 -21.70 -29.60
CA PRO A 331 -0.32 -20.79 -30.60
C PRO A 331 -1.15 -20.72 -31.89
N GLU A 332 -1.63 -21.87 -32.40
CA GLU A 332 -2.49 -21.90 -33.59
C GLU A 332 -3.84 -21.21 -33.37
N PHE A 333 -4.45 -21.41 -32.19
CA PHE A 333 -5.65 -20.64 -31.81
C PHE A 333 -5.42 -19.13 -31.94
N TYR A 334 -4.28 -18.61 -31.45
CA TYR A 334 -3.98 -17.19 -31.59
C TYR A 334 -3.73 -16.76 -33.03
N ARG A 335 -3.04 -17.57 -33.85
CA ARG A 335 -2.85 -17.27 -35.29
C ARG A 335 -4.18 -17.13 -36.00
N LEU A 336 -5.08 -18.10 -35.82
CA LEU A 336 -6.42 -18.10 -36.42
C LEU A 336 -7.26 -16.92 -35.94
N GLN A 337 -7.18 -16.59 -34.65
CA GLN A 337 -7.86 -15.42 -34.11
C GLN A 337 -7.33 -14.12 -34.72
N ILE A 338 -6.01 -13.95 -34.83
CA ILE A 338 -5.40 -12.76 -35.44
C ILE A 338 -5.80 -12.62 -36.91
N LEU A 339 -5.83 -13.74 -37.64
CA LEU A 339 -6.25 -13.75 -39.04
C LEU A 339 -7.72 -13.36 -39.23
N LYS A 340 -8.59 -13.81 -38.32
CA LYS A 340 -10.05 -13.59 -38.40
C LYS A 340 -10.47 -12.21 -37.88
N ASP A 341 -10.02 -11.87 -36.67
CA ASP A 341 -10.41 -10.66 -35.94
C ASP A 341 -9.27 -10.29 -34.95
N PRO A 342 -8.32 -9.45 -35.40
CA PRO A 342 -7.11 -9.18 -34.65
C PRO A 342 -7.39 -8.32 -33.41
N LEU A 343 -7.22 -8.92 -32.24
CA LEU A 343 -7.37 -8.26 -30.94
C LEU A 343 -6.01 -8.05 -30.25
N PRO A 344 -5.81 -6.97 -29.48
CA PRO A 344 -4.55 -6.74 -28.75
C PRO A 344 -4.16 -7.90 -27.84
N GLY A 345 -5.14 -8.55 -27.20
CA GLY A 345 -4.90 -9.70 -26.34
C GLY A 345 -4.50 -10.97 -27.10
N ALA A 346 -4.96 -11.15 -28.34
CA ALA A 346 -4.54 -12.26 -29.20
C ALA A 346 -3.08 -12.09 -29.66
N ILE A 347 -2.70 -10.89 -30.10
CA ILE A 347 -1.31 -10.55 -30.47
C ILE A 347 -0.38 -10.74 -29.27
N ALA A 348 -0.76 -10.21 -28.11
CA ALA A 348 0.01 -10.37 -26.89
C ALA A 348 0.07 -11.85 -26.43
N GLY A 349 -1.02 -12.60 -26.59
CA GLY A 349 -1.08 -14.03 -26.30
C GLY A 349 -0.12 -14.83 -27.18
N LEU A 350 -0.09 -14.58 -28.49
CA LEU A 350 0.87 -15.20 -29.40
C LEU A 350 2.31 -14.85 -29.02
N GLY A 351 2.58 -13.61 -28.62
CA GLY A 351 3.89 -13.20 -28.12
C GLY A 351 4.36 -13.95 -26.86
N GLU A 352 3.43 -14.36 -25.99
CA GLU A 352 3.74 -15.02 -24.73
C GLU A 352 4.13 -16.50 -24.89
N ILE A 353 3.55 -17.19 -25.87
CA ILE A 353 3.68 -18.65 -26.02
C ILE A 353 4.10 -19.13 -27.41
N GLY A 354 4.14 -18.23 -28.39
CA GLY A 354 4.57 -18.52 -29.76
C GLY A 354 6.08 -18.67 -29.87
N GLY A 355 6.54 -18.85 -31.11
CA GLY A 355 7.97 -18.96 -31.43
C GLY A 355 8.41 -17.94 -32.48
N GLN A 356 9.70 -17.95 -32.81
CA GLN A 356 10.30 -17.04 -33.79
C GLN A 356 9.52 -16.94 -35.11
N ARG A 357 8.91 -18.04 -35.58
CA ARG A 357 8.08 -18.07 -36.81
C ARG A 357 6.86 -17.16 -36.77
N ASP A 358 6.41 -16.78 -35.58
CA ASP A 358 5.23 -15.95 -35.35
C ASP A 358 5.57 -14.45 -35.36
N TYR A 359 6.86 -14.10 -35.50
CA TYR A 359 7.35 -12.74 -35.46
C TYR A 359 6.72 -11.86 -36.55
N ASP A 360 6.70 -12.35 -37.79
CA ASP A 360 6.19 -11.59 -38.93
C ASP A 360 4.70 -11.28 -38.77
N ILE A 361 3.92 -12.25 -38.27
CA ILE A 361 2.48 -12.09 -38.00
C ILE A 361 2.23 -10.92 -37.03
N VAL A 362 2.98 -10.82 -35.94
CA VAL A 362 2.78 -9.75 -34.96
C VAL A 362 3.41 -8.43 -35.41
N CYS A 363 4.42 -8.47 -36.28
CA CYS A 363 5.13 -7.32 -36.82
C CYS A 363 4.24 -6.46 -37.72
N ASP A 364 3.26 -7.05 -38.41
CA ASP A 364 2.29 -6.34 -39.26
C ASP A 364 1.50 -5.25 -38.50
N PHE A 365 1.39 -5.38 -37.17
CA PHE A 365 0.65 -4.46 -36.33
C PHE A 365 1.51 -3.33 -35.71
N LYS A 366 2.80 -3.25 -36.02
CA LYS A 366 3.72 -2.27 -35.38
C LYS A 366 3.39 -0.81 -35.71
N THR A 367 2.75 -0.56 -36.86
CA THR A 367 2.29 0.77 -37.31
C THR A 367 0.78 0.92 -37.31
N HIS A 368 0.04 0.02 -36.65
CA HIS A 368 -1.42 0.06 -36.60
C HIS A 368 -1.95 1.39 -36.01
N GLU A 369 -3.09 1.88 -36.49
CA GLU A 369 -3.66 3.15 -36.03
C GLU A 369 -3.92 3.15 -34.52
N GLU A 370 -4.57 2.09 -34.04
CA GLU A 370 -4.84 1.88 -32.63
C GLU A 370 -3.57 1.69 -31.79
N SER A 371 -3.41 2.53 -30.77
CA SER A 371 -2.28 2.47 -29.85
C SER A 371 -2.19 1.15 -29.06
N LYS A 372 -3.32 0.49 -28.79
CA LYS A 372 -3.36 -0.81 -28.10
C LYS A 372 -2.76 -1.93 -28.95
N MET A 373 -3.07 -1.95 -30.25
CA MET A 373 -2.53 -2.91 -31.22
C MET A 373 -1.01 -2.75 -31.37
N ARG A 374 -0.53 -1.52 -31.57
CA ARG A 374 0.92 -1.23 -31.60
C ARG A 374 1.63 -1.66 -30.32
N LEU A 375 1.02 -1.42 -29.17
CA LEU A 375 1.58 -1.80 -27.89
C LEU A 375 1.64 -3.32 -27.70
N ALA A 376 0.63 -4.06 -28.17
CA ALA A 376 0.61 -5.52 -28.15
C ALA A 376 1.70 -6.07 -29.08
N SER A 377 1.77 -5.55 -30.32
CA SER A 377 2.80 -5.88 -31.32
C SER A 377 4.21 -5.68 -30.76
N LEU A 378 4.52 -4.49 -30.23
CA LEU A 378 5.84 -4.18 -29.66
C LEU A 378 6.26 -5.17 -28.56
N LYS A 379 5.33 -5.58 -27.69
CA LYS A 379 5.61 -6.57 -26.64
C LYS A 379 5.80 -7.97 -27.22
N ALA A 380 4.92 -8.37 -28.13
CA ALA A 380 4.94 -9.69 -28.75
C ALA A 380 6.21 -9.89 -29.58
N MET A 381 6.54 -8.94 -30.46
CA MET A 381 7.80 -8.91 -31.21
C MET A 381 9.00 -9.11 -30.26
N TRP A 382 9.07 -8.34 -29.17
CA TRP A 382 10.18 -8.43 -28.20
C TRP A 382 10.26 -9.78 -27.48
N GLN A 383 9.13 -10.43 -27.23
CA GLN A 383 9.08 -11.74 -26.60
C GLN A 383 9.49 -12.85 -27.57
N LEU A 384 9.08 -12.76 -28.83
CA LEU A 384 9.38 -13.74 -29.87
C LEU A 384 10.83 -13.63 -30.36
N SER A 385 11.34 -12.40 -30.56
CA SER A 385 12.72 -12.12 -30.93
C SER A 385 13.21 -10.77 -30.44
N LYS A 386 14.14 -10.77 -29.48
CA LYS A 386 14.79 -9.53 -29.04
C LYS A 386 15.72 -8.95 -30.10
N VAL A 387 16.40 -9.82 -30.86
CA VAL A 387 17.39 -9.43 -31.87
C VAL A 387 16.69 -8.66 -32.99
N ASP A 388 15.60 -9.21 -33.52
CA ASP A 388 14.87 -8.58 -34.63
C ASP A 388 14.07 -7.34 -34.19
N SER A 389 13.71 -7.27 -32.90
CA SER A 389 12.90 -6.19 -32.33
C SER A 389 13.70 -4.98 -31.84
N VAL A 390 15.02 -5.10 -31.63
CA VAL A 390 15.77 -4.10 -30.86
C VAL A 390 15.73 -2.71 -31.50
N GLY A 391 15.79 -2.63 -32.84
CA GLY A 391 15.60 -1.37 -33.56
C GLY A 391 14.24 -0.75 -33.28
N PHE A 392 13.16 -1.52 -33.46
CA PHE A 392 11.80 -1.04 -33.22
C PHE A 392 11.55 -0.58 -31.78
N VAL A 393 12.13 -1.27 -30.79
CA VAL A 393 12.01 -0.86 -29.38
C VAL A 393 12.82 0.41 -29.09
N LEU A 394 13.97 0.61 -29.74
CA LEU A 394 14.74 1.85 -29.64
C LEU A 394 13.99 3.03 -30.27
N ASP A 395 13.36 2.82 -31.42
CA ASP A 395 12.52 3.83 -32.08
C ASP A 395 11.30 4.20 -31.23
N ALA A 396 10.70 3.21 -30.56
CA ALA A 396 9.56 3.40 -29.66
C ALA A 396 9.86 4.33 -28.46
N LEU A 397 11.13 4.62 -28.15
CA LEU A 397 11.49 5.65 -27.16
C LEU A 397 11.09 7.07 -27.59
N ASN A 398 10.95 7.30 -28.89
CA ASN A 398 10.52 8.56 -29.49
C ASN A 398 9.02 8.59 -29.79
N SER A 399 8.25 7.59 -29.35
CA SER A 399 6.81 7.54 -29.61
C SER A 399 6.05 8.63 -28.85
N GLU A 400 5.15 9.31 -29.55
CA GLU A 400 4.17 10.24 -28.97
C GLU A 400 3.15 9.55 -28.04
N VAL A 401 3.03 8.22 -28.11
CA VAL A 401 2.13 7.45 -27.25
C VAL A 401 2.84 7.12 -25.93
N PRO A 402 2.43 7.69 -24.77
CA PRO A 402 3.17 7.54 -23.51
C PRO A 402 3.30 6.09 -23.04
N LYS A 403 2.28 5.24 -23.29
CA LYS A 403 2.29 3.82 -22.94
C LYS A 403 3.32 3.02 -23.73
N ILE A 404 3.55 3.36 -25.01
CA ILE A 404 4.55 2.72 -25.87
C ILE A 404 5.95 3.12 -25.40
N LYS A 405 6.21 4.43 -25.24
CA LYS A 405 7.48 4.95 -24.69
C LYS A 405 7.83 4.34 -23.33
N LYS A 406 6.86 4.29 -22.40
CA LYS A 406 7.05 3.65 -21.08
C LYS A 406 7.35 2.15 -21.18
N THR A 407 6.71 1.45 -22.12
CA THR A 407 6.94 0.01 -22.33
C THR A 407 8.32 -0.24 -22.92
N ALA A 408 8.74 0.51 -23.93
CA ALA A 408 10.09 0.45 -24.50
C ALA A 408 11.15 0.67 -23.42
N LYS A 409 11.02 1.73 -22.61
CA LYS A 409 11.91 1.99 -21.47
C LYS A 409 12.01 0.77 -20.54
N ARG A 410 10.88 0.11 -20.23
CA ARG A 410 10.85 -1.07 -19.35
C ARG A 410 11.52 -2.29 -19.97
N LEU A 411 11.33 -2.55 -21.26
CA LEU A 411 11.93 -3.69 -21.97
C LEU A 411 13.47 -3.56 -22.03
N LEU A 412 13.95 -2.36 -22.35
CA LEU A 412 15.38 -2.05 -22.42
C LEU A 412 16.06 -2.13 -21.04
N LYS A 413 15.40 -1.69 -19.95
CA LYS A 413 15.94 -1.79 -18.58
C LYS A 413 16.25 -3.22 -18.14
N LYS A 414 15.51 -4.20 -18.67
CA LYS A 414 15.61 -5.61 -18.27
C LYS A 414 16.57 -6.42 -19.14
N THR A 415 17.20 -5.81 -20.15
CA THR A 415 17.93 -6.53 -21.19
C THR A 415 19.28 -5.89 -21.45
N LYS A 416 20.31 -6.73 -21.55
CA LYS A 416 21.67 -6.32 -21.91
C LYS A 416 21.99 -6.81 -23.32
N MET A 417 22.14 -5.87 -24.26
CA MET A 417 22.50 -6.12 -25.66
C MET A 417 23.47 -5.02 -26.15
N PRO A 418 24.49 -5.34 -26.96
CA PRO A 418 25.44 -4.36 -27.50
C PRO A 418 24.78 -3.18 -28.21
N GLU A 419 23.73 -3.44 -28.99
CA GLU A 419 22.97 -2.45 -29.77
C GLU A 419 22.28 -1.44 -28.84
N ILE A 420 21.68 -1.92 -27.74
CA ILE A 420 21.07 -1.06 -26.73
C ILE A 420 22.13 -0.16 -26.11
N ARG A 421 23.28 -0.72 -25.73
CA ARG A 421 24.37 0.05 -25.12
C ARG A 421 24.87 1.14 -26.07
N LEU A 422 25.05 0.81 -27.35
CA LEU A 422 25.48 1.76 -28.38
C LEU A 422 24.46 2.90 -28.55
N ALA A 423 23.19 2.57 -28.75
CA ALA A 423 22.12 3.57 -28.89
C ALA A 423 21.96 4.45 -27.64
N MET A 424 22.14 3.89 -26.44
CA MET A 424 22.12 4.70 -25.20
C MET A 424 23.32 5.63 -25.10
N LYS A 425 24.51 5.26 -25.59
CA LYS A 425 25.66 6.17 -25.64
C LYS A 425 25.35 7.39 -26.51
N GLU A 426 24.71 7.20 -27.66
CA GLU A 426 24.27 8.31 -28.52
C GLU A 426 23.22 9.17 -27.84
N LYS A 427 22.18 8.56 -27.26
CA LYS A 427 21.11 9.27 -26.55
C LYS A 427 21.57 9.98 -25.28
N LEU A 428 22.70 9.59 -24.68
CA LEU A 428 23.29 10.35 -23.57
C LEU A 428 23.87 11.71 -24.03
N ARG A 429 24.21 11.83 -25.32
CA ARG A 429 24.75 13.07 -25.92
C ARG A 429 23.66 14.02 -26.41
N SER A 430 22.39 13.59 -26.47
CA SER A 430 21.28 14.44 -26.90
C SER A 430 20.97 15.57 -25.91
N GLU A 431 20.18 16.54 -26.34
CA GLU A 431 19.69 17.64 -25.49
C GLU A 431 18.47 17.26 -24.63
N ASP A 432 17.77 16.15 -24.94
CA ASP A 432 16.68 15.63 -24.12
C ASP A 432 17.25 15.09 -22.79
N LEU A 433 17.07 15.87 -21.72
CA LEU A 433 17.60 15.59 -20.38
C LEU A 433 16.95 14.36 -19.74
N ASP A 434 15.66 14.11 -19.98
CA ASP A 434 14.95 12.93 -19.47
C ASP A 434 15.44 11.66 -20.15
N MET A 435 15.70 11.74 -21.45
CA MET A 435 16.35 10.67 -22.19
C MET A 435 17.80 10.49 -21.76
N GLY A 436 18.54 11.57 -21.48
CA GLY A 436 19.89 11.53 -20.93
C GLY A 436 19.96 10.77 -19.59
N ILE A 437 19.04 11.07 -18.66
CA ILE A 437 18.91 10.33 -17.39
C ILE A 437 18.63 8.85 -17.65
N PHE A 438 17.70 8.55 -18.55
CA PHE A 438 17.33 7.17 -18.85
C PHE A 438 18.49 6.39 -19.48
N ALA A 439 19.18 6.99 -20.46
CA ALA A 439 20.36 6.43 -21.11
C ALA A 439 21.47 6.14 -20.10
N LEU A 440 21.76 7.11 -19.23
CA LEU A 440 22.76 6.96 -18.16
C LEU A 440 22.42 5.79 -17.22
N GLN A 441 21.14 5.64 -16.81
CA GLN A 441 20.70 4.51 -16.00
C GLN A 441 20.91 3.16 -16.70
N ILE A 442 20.61 3.08 -18.00
CA ILE A 442 20.81 1.86 -18.77
C ILE A 442 22.30 1.53 -18.84
N ILE A 443 23.16 2.46 -19.25
CA ILE A 443 24.61 2.21 -19.36
C ILE A 443 25.18 1.81 -18.00
N TYR A 444 24.78 2.48 -16.92
CA TYR A 444 25.19 2.12 -15.55
C TYR A 444 24.85 0.67 -15.19
N SER A 445 23.70 0.15 -15.65
CA SER A 445 23.29 -1.24 -15.37
C SER A 445 24.22 -2.30 -15.99
N TYR A 446 24.99 -1.97 -17.03
CA TYR A 446 26.01 -2.86 -17.59
C TYR A 446 27.23 -2.97 -16.69
N GLY A 447 27.51 -1.94 -15.87
CA GLY A 447 28.65 -1.90 -14.97
C GLY A 447 29.99 -1.68 -15.68
N GLY A 448 31.08 -1.95 -14.96
CA GLY A 448 32.44 -1.82 -15.50
C GLY A 448 32.91 -0.39 -15.71
N TRP A 449 34.03 -0.26 -16.42
CA TRP A 449 34.66 1.02 -16.77
C TRP A 449 33.82 1.86 -17.73
N GLN A 450 33.06 1.22 -18.62
CA GLN A 450 32.15 1.90 -19.54
C GLN A 450 31.01 2.62 -18.79
N ALA A 451 30.56 2.09 -17.65
CA ALA A 451 29.62 2.78 -16.79
C ALA A 451 30.25 4.02 -16.13
N LEU A 452 31.50 3.92 -15.66
CA LEU A 452 32.23 5.08 -15.11
C LEU A 452 32.41 6.17 -16.17
N LEU A 453 32.87 5.80 -17.37
CA LEU A 453 33.04 6.74 -18.48
C LEU A 453 31.75 7.52 -18.77
N ALA A 454 30.60 6.83 -18.83
CA ALA A 454 29.32 7.48 -19.06
C ALA A 454 28.89 8.40 -17.89
N ILE A 455 29.17 8.00 -16.64
CA ILE A 455 28.90 8.84 -15.46
C ILE A 455 29.74 10.12 -15.49
N LEU A 456 31.04 10.00 -15.72
CA LEU A 456 31.94 11.15 -15.78
C LEU A 456 31.58 12.06 -16.96
N TYR A 457 31.27 11.48 -18.12
CA TYR A 457 30.79 12.23 -19.27
C TYR A 457 29.55 13.06 -18.90
N ALA A 458 28.55 12.45 -18.25
CA ALA A 458 27.33 13.13 -17.83
C ALA A 458 27.59 14.26 -16.80
N ILE A 459 28.52 14.06 -15.85
CA ILE A 459 28.94 15.11 -14.91
C ILE A 459 29.58 16.28 -15.65
N SER A 460 30.45 16.00 -16.63
CA SER A 460 31.19 17.01 -17.38
C SER A 460 30.32 17.91 -18.27
N ARG A 461 29.06 17.51 -18.52
CA ARG A 461 28.08 18.30 -19.28
C ARG A 461 27.40 19.38 -18.44
N GLU A 462 27.45 19.28 -17.11
CA GLU A 462 26.93 20.31 -16.19
C GLU A 462 25.42 20.62 -16.39
N GLN A 463 24.63 19.66 -16.87
CA GLN A 463 23.21 19.83 -17.14
C GLN A 463 22.35 19.20 -16.04
N GLU A 464 21.62 19.99 -15.27
CA GLU A 464 20.59 19.47 -14.35
C GLU A 464 19.30 19.12 -15.12
N PRO A 465 18.57 18.04 -14.77
CA PRO A 465 18.76 17.15 -13.60
C PRO A 465 19.73 15.97 -13.83
N VAL A 466 20.38 15.87 -15.00
CA VAL A 466 21.28 14.76 -15.36
C VAL A 466 22.51 14.73 -14.43
N LEU A 467 23.08 15.89 -14.12
CA LEU A 467 24.24 16.07 -13.23
C LEU A 467 23.98 15.48 -11.84
N SER A 468 22.89 15.87 -11.18
CA SER A 468 22.50 15.31 -9.88
C SER A 468 22.34 13.79 -9.94
N LYS A 469 21.75 13.26 -11.01
CA LYS A 469 21.62 11.81 -11.17
C LYS A 469 22.98 11.13 -11.34
N ALA A 470 23.89 11.72 -12.12
CA ALA A 470 25.23 11.17 -12.38
C ALA A 470 26.08 11.13 -11.11
N ARG A 471 26.05 12.19 -10.27
CA ARG A 471 26.72 12.24 -8.96
C ARG A 471 26.24 11.09 -8.04
N ASN A 472 24.93 10.86 -7.98
CA ASN A 472 24.36 9.76 -7.20
C ASN A 472 24.81 8.38 -7.73
N LEU A 473 24.88 8.21 -9.05
CA LEU A 473 25.36 6.97 -9.65
C LEU A 473 26.87 6.76 -9.45
N LEU A 474 27.68 7.83 -9.43
CA LEU A 474 29.11 7.77 -9.14
C LEU A 474 29.38 7.20 -7.75
N ASN A 475 28.69 7.71 -6.72
CA ASN A 475 28.83 7.20 -5.36
C ASN A 475 28.47 5.71 -5.29
N ASN A 476 27.36 5.32 -5.92
CA ASN A 476 26.95 3.91 -5.98
C ASN A 476 27.93 3.03 -6.78
N TRP A 477 28.56 3.57 -7.82
CA TRP A 477 29.58 2.87 -8.60
C TRP A 477 30.85 2.67 -7.77
N LEU A 478 31.32 3.71 -7.06
CA LEU A 478 32.52 3.65 -6.21
C LEU A 478 32.39 2.56 -5.13
N HIS A 479 31.23 2.45 -4.47
CA HIS A 479 30.99 1.37 -3.51
C HIS A 479 31.11 -0.03 -4.13
N LYS A 480 30.75 -0.20 -5.41
CA LYS A 480 30.84 -1.47 -6.14
C LYS A 480 32.19 -1.67 -6.83
N SER A 481 33.01 -0.63 -6.92
CA SER A 481 34.26 -0.65 -7.68
C SER A 481 35.30 -1.59 -7.09
N THR A 482 35.20 -1.91 -5.80
CA THR A 482 36.07 -2.87 -5.11
C THR A 482 36.09 -4.25 -5.78
N GLY A 483 35.01 -4.65 -6.45
CA GLY A 483 34.90 -5.93 -7.19
C GLY A 483 35.37 -5.92 -8.66
N LEU A 484 35.93 -4.82 -9.18
CA LEU A 484 36.43 -4.73 -10.56
C LEU A 484 37.88 -5.24 -10.67
N TYR A 485 38.09 -6.43 -11.23
CA TYR A 485 39.43 -7.03 -11.35
C TYR A 485 40.15 -6.78 -12.67
N SER A 486 39.49 -6.11 -13.62
CA SER A 486 40.05 -5.80 -14.94
C SER A 486 40.42 -4.32 -15.07
N ARG A 487 41.35 -4.02 -15.98
CA ARG A 487 41.66 -2.65 -16.42
C ARG A 487 40.71 -2.21 -17.56
N PRO A 488 40.47 -0.89 -17.73
CA PRO A 488 39.86 -0.39 -18.96
C PRO A 488 40.76 -0.66 -20.16
N ASP A 489 40.19 -0.72 -21.36
CA ASP A 489 40.95 -0.61 -22.62
C ASP A 489 41.59 0.79 -22.74
N GLY A 490 42.66 0.91 -23.54
CA GLY A 490 43.47 2.14 -23.64
C GLY A 490 42.65 3.38 -23.93
N ASP A 491 41.77 3.32 -24.95
CA ASP A 491 40.90 4.44 -25.33
C ASP A 491 39.94 4.83 -24.19
N THR A 492 39.38 3.85 -23.48
CA THR A 492 38.49 4.10 -22.35
C THR A 492 39.24 4.67 -21.14
N GLU A 493 40.47 4.22 -20.90
CA GLU A 493 41.32 4.73 -19.83
C GLU A 493 41.65 6.21 -20.05
N GLU A 494 42.11 6.55 -21.25
CA GLU A 494 42.46 7.91 -21.65
C GLU A 494 41.26 8.86 -21.49
N ALA A 495 40.09 8.47 -22.01
CA ALA A 495 38.87 9.26 -21.88
C ALA A 495 38.40 9.43 -20.43
N ILE A 496 38.58 8.42 -19.57
CA ILE A 496 38.26 8.52 -18.14
C ILE A 496 39.20 9.51 -17.44
N ILE A 497 40.50 9.46 -17.74
CA ILE A 497 41.50 10.35 -17.15
C ILE A 497 41.22 11.81 -17.56
N GLU A 498 40.98 12.06 -18.84
CA GLU A 498 40.67 13.41 -19.35
C GLU A 498 39.43 14.00 -18.67
N LEU A 499 38.35 13.22 -18.57
CA LEU A 499 37.11 13.66 -17.92
C LEU A 499 37.31 13.86 -16.41
N TYR A 500 38.06 12.98 -15.75
CA TYR A 500 38.39 13.10 -14.34
C TYR A 500 39.12 14.40 -14.03
N GLU A 501 40.14 14.75 -14.82
CA GLU A 501 40.92 15.97 -14.66
C GLU A 501 40.04 17.21 -14.85
N LYS A 502 39.23 17.23 -15.93
CA LYS A 502 38.28 18.32 -16.20
C LYS A 502 37.27 18.52 -15.07
N ILE A 503 36.69 17.44 -14.56
CA ILE A 503 35.70 17.46 -13.48
C ILE A 503 36.32 17.95 -12.16
N SER A 504 37.55 17.53 -11.88
CA SER A 504 38.30 17.90 -10.67
C SER A 504 38.67 19.39 -10.69
N LEU A 505 39.17 19.89 -11.83
CA LEU A 505 39.48 21.31 -12.01
C LEU A 505 38.25 22.22 -11.82
N LYS A 506 37.09 21.77 -12.30
CA LYS A 506 35.82 22.50 -12.18
C LYS A 506 35.09 22.27 -10.85
N GLN A 507 35.64 21.47 -9.93
CA GLN A 507 35.04 21.14 -8.62
C GLN A 507 33.59 20.61 -8.73
N LEU A 508 33.29 19.81 -9.77
CA LEU A 508 31.93 19.32 -10.03
C LEU A 508 31.52 18.15 -9.12
N ILE A 509 32.43 17.61 -8.32
CA ILE A 509 32.21 16.54 -7.33
C ILE A 509 33.03 16.85 -6.07
N SER A 510 32.60 16.32 -4.92
CA SER A 510 33.29 16.61 -3.64
C SER A 510 34.71 16.04 -3.60
N GLU A 511 35.60 16.68 -2.84
CA GLU A 511 36.99 16.23 -2.65
C GLU A 511 37.10 14.77 -2.16
N SER A 512 36.16 14.34 -1.30
CA SER A 512 36.12 12.95 -0.83
C SER A 512 35.91 11.94 -1.96
N VAL A 513 35.05 12.29 -2.93
CA VAL A 513 34.76 11.48 -4.11
C VAL A 513 35.95 11.49 -5.08
N ILE A 514 36.63 12.65 -5.23
CA ILE A 514 37.85 12.77 -6.04
C ILE A 514 38.94 11.83 -5.50
N LYS A 515 39.20 11.87 -4.18
CA LYS A 515 40.21 10.98 -3.54
C LYS A 515 39.89 9.50 -3.75
N ASN A 516 38.63 9.11 -3.57
CA ASN A 516 38.18 7.73 -3.78
C ASN A 516 38.32 7.31 -5.26
N LEU A 517 37.97 8.18 -6.19
CA LEU A 517 38.10 7.91 -7.62
C LEU A 517 39.58 7.82 -8.03
N GLN A 518 40.43 8.71 -7.53
CA GLN A 518 41.89 8.66 -7.73
C GLN A 518 42.47 7.35 -7.21
N PHE A 519 42.08 6.90 -6.00
CA PHE A 519 42.51 5.61 -5.45
C PHE A 519 42.17 4.46 -6.39
N VAL A 520 40.95 4.41 -6.93
CA VAL A 520 40.50 3.38 -7.89
C VAL A 520 41.29 3.44 -9.20
N LEU A 521 41.59 4.64 -9.71
CA LEU A 521 42.37 4.84 -10.94
C LEU A 521 43.86 4.58 -10.77
N THR A 522 44.43 4.74 -9.56
CA THR A 522 45.88 4.66 -9.33
C THR A 522 46.35 3.29 -8.83
N ILE A 523 45.59 2.63 -7.95
CA ILE A 523 45.99 1.32 -7.37
C ILE A 523 45.78 0.16 -8.33
N ARG A 524 45.06 0.39 -9.42
CA ARG A 524 44.85 -0.59 -10.50
C ARG A 524 45.60 -0.27 -11.78
N ARG A 525 46.52 0.71 -11.75
CA ARG A 525 47.56 0.94 -12.77
C ARG A 525 48.67 -0.10 -12.73
#